data_AF-A0A1G1X4B1-F1
#
_entry.id   AF-A0A1G1X4B1-F1
#
_cell.length_a   1.000
_cell.length_b   1.000
_cell.length_c   1.000
_cell.angle_alpha   90.00
_cell.angle_beta   90.00
_cell.angle_gamma   90.00
#
_symmetry.space_group_name_H-M   'P 1'
#
loop_
_entity.id
_entity.type
_entity.pdbx_description
1 polymer ?
#
loop_
_entity_poly.entity_id
_entity_poly.type
_entity_poly.pdbx_seq_one_letter_code
_entity_poly.pdbx_strand_id
1 'polypeptide(L)'
;MRTWIANAVTVSRLGFFAACIWFLGTGRPGVAILFFVVAWGLDAIDGAIARRLGQATILGSQLDKAIDRIIIIGSVVFLLRYEYLPTMAVFLLVKDVGLSIALSVKPTSKPFPSAGNLGKITSLLQGAGILWLFFGLPGQVAIVTGIGLLGGYVAVDYLRKL
;
A
#
# COMPACT_ATOMS: atom_id res chain seq x y z
N MET A 1 25.30 -5.06 -12.05
CA MET A 1 25.05 -4.97 -10.59
C MET A 1 25.07 -3.51 -10.15
N ARG A 2 23.91 -2.88 -9.89
CA ARG A 2 23.82 -1.65 -9.07
C ARG A 2 22.39 -1.42 -8.56
N THR A 3 21.77 -2.43 -7.96
CA THR A 3 20.40 -2.40 -7.42
C THR A 3 20.25 -1.68 -6.07
N TRP A 4 21.35 -1.17 -5.52
CA TRP A 4 21.40 -0.56 -4.17
C TRP A 4 20.49 0.64 -4.02
N ILE A 5 20.28 1.43 -5.08
CA ILE A 5 19.48 2.66 -5.01
C ILE A 5 18.00 2.31 -4.80
N ALA A 6 17.45 1.41 -5.61
CA ALA A 6 16.06 0.95 -5.46
C ALA A 6 15.85 0.25 -4.11
N ASN A 7 16.78 -0.62 -3.71
CA ASN A 7 16.69 -1.29 -2.41
C ASN A 7 16.77 -0.29 -1.23
N ALA A 8 17.62 0.75 -1.32
CA ALA A 8 17.74 1.75 -0.28
C ALA A 8 16.48 2.60 -0.13
N VAL A 9 15.83 2.97 -1.25
CA VAL A 9 14.57 3.71 -1.21
C VAL A 9 13.46 2.83 -0.65
N THR A 10 13.33 1.59 -1.12
CA THR A 10 12.40 0.59 -0.58
C THR A 10 12.57 0.37 0.94
N VAL A 11 13.81 0.28 1.44
CA VAL A 11 14.12 0.19 2.88
C VAL A 11 13.80 1.50 3.61
N SER A 12 14.09 2.65 3.01
CA SER A 12 13.77 3.94 3.63
C SER A 12 12.28 4.14 3.84
N ARG A 13 11.42 3.62 2.95
CA ARG A 13 9.96 3.61 3.12
C ARG A 13 9.53 2.90 4.40
N LEU A 14 10.15 1.76 4.73
CA LEU A 14 9.93 1.08 6.00
C LEU A 14 10.39 1.92 7.19
N GLY A 15 11.53 2.61 7.07
CA GLY A 15 12.01 3.53 8.11
C GLY A 15 11.03 4.69 8.36
N PHE A 16 10.53 5.33 7.31
CA PHE A 16 9.50 6.37 7.42
C PHE A 16 8.19 5.82 7.99
N PHE A 17 7.78 4.61 7.61
CA PHE A 17 6.60 3.98 8.17
C PHE A 17 6.75 3.62 9.65
N ALA A 18 7.93 3.15 10.07
CA ALA A 18 8.24 2.94 11.49
C ALA A 18 8.18 4.26 12.28
N ALA A 19 8.70 5.36 11.71
CA ALA A 19 8.56 6.69 12.30
C ALA A 19 7.09 7.13 12.40
N CYS A 20 6.27 6.85 11.39
CA CYS A 20 4.82 7.09 11.44
C CYS A 20 4.19 6.40 12.66
N ILE A 21 4.45 5.10 12.85
CA ILE A 21 3.92 4.34 13.99
C ILE A 21 4.42 4.92 15.33
N TRP A 22 5.71 5.26 15.41
CA TRP A 22 6.30 5.85 16.60
C TRP A 22 5.61 7.16 16.99
N PHE A 23 5.47 8.10 16.05
CA PHE A 23 4.83 9.38 16.33
C PHE A 23 3.36 9.23 16.68
N LEU A 24 2.67 8.26 16.08
CA LEU A 24 1.30 7.94 16.42
C LEU A 24 1.17 7.47 17.88
N GLY A 25 2.08 6.60 18.31
CA GLY A 25 2.16 6.13 19.70
C GLY A 25 2.52 7.21 20.73
N THR A 26 3.17 8.30 20.29
CA THR A 26 3.44 9.47 21.14
C THR A 26 2.30 10.50 21.16
N GLY A 27 1.14 10.20 20.55
CA GLY A 27 0.00 11.12 20.50
C GLY A 27 0.20 12.31 19.54
N ARG A 28 1.06 12.17 18.53
CA ARG A 28 1.35 13.21 17.52
C ARG A 28 0.86 12.79 16.13
N PRO A 29 -0.46 12.69 15.92
CA PRO A 29 -1.05 12.15 14.68
C PRO A 29 -0.71 13.00 13.44
N GLY A 30 -0.60 14.33 13.58
CA GLY A 30 -0.20 15.21 12.48
C GLY A 30 1.24 14.98 11.99
N VAL A 31 2.15 14.58 12.89
CA VAL A 31 3.52 14.20 12.50
C VAL A 31 3.52 12.80 11.90
N ALA A 32 2.74 11.88 12.49
CA ALA A 32 2.60 10.52 11.96
C ALA A 32 2.09 10.52 10.51
N ILE A 33 1.06 11.31 10.20
CA ILE A 33 0.50 11.35 8.84
C ILE A 33 1.50 11.93 7.83
N LEU A 34 2.37 12.86 8.24
CA LEU A 34 3.45 13.36 7.38
C LEU A 34 4.41 12.23 7.00
N PHE A 35 4.84 11.43 7.97
CA PHE A 35 5.69 10.28 7.73
C PHE A 35 5.01 9.21 6.88
N PHE A 36 3.71 8.98 7.07
CA PHE A 36 2.92 8.12 6.20
C PHE A 36 2.92 8.61 4.74
N VAL A 37 2.63 9.90 4.51
CA VAL A 37 2.62 10.51 3.16
C VAL A 37 3.99 10.34 2.49
N VAL A 38 5.09 10.52 3.22
CA VAL A 38 6.44 10.32 2.69
C VAL A 38 6.68 8.84 2.35
N ALA A 39 6.36 7.91 3.27
CA ALA A 39 6.54 6.47 3.04
C ALA A 39 5.71 5.94 1.86
N TRP A 40 4.47 6.41 1.73
CA TRP A 40 3.56 6.07 0.64
C TRP A 40 3.96 6.73 -0.68
N GLY A 41 4.35 8.00 -0.66
CA GLY A 41 4.70 8.76 -1.87
C GLY A 41 6.05 8.37 -2.48
N LEU A 42 7.01 7.93 -1.67
CA LEU A 42 8.34 7.48 -2.13
C LEU A 42 8.26 6.27 -3.07
N ASP A 43 7.22 5.46 -2.97
CA ASP A 43 6.95 4.33 -3.87
C ASP A 43 6.93 4.75 -5.35
N ALA A 44 6.19 5.81 -5.65
CA ALA A 44 6.00 6.31 -7.00
C ALA A 44 7.33 6.84 -7.60
N ILE A 45 8.19 7.37 -6.73
CA ILE A 45 9.52 7.89 -7.10
C ILE A 45 10.45 6.72 -7.42
N ASP A 46 10.47 5.68 -6.58
CA ASP A 46 11.35 4.52 -6.74
C ASP A 46 11.05 3.74 -8.03
N GLY A 47 9.76 3.53 -8.31
CA GLY A 47 9.31 2.89 -9.54
C GLY A 47 9.62 3.71 -10.82
N ALA A 48 9.77 5.03 -10.72
CA ALA A 48 10.21 5.86 -11.84
C ALA A 48 11.74 5.78 -12.03
N ILE A 49 12.50 5.80 -10.95
CA ILE A 49 13.97 5.71 -10.97
C ILE A 49 14.42 4.33 -11.47
N ALA A 50 13.84 3.24 -10.95
CA ALA A 50 14.18 1.88 -11.36
C ALA A 50 13.92 1.63 -12.85
N ARG A 51 12.83 2.20 -13.41
CA ARG A 51 12.53 2.14 -14.85
C ARG A 51 13.53 2.91 -15.70
N ARG A 52 13.94 4.09 -15.25
CA ARG A 52 14.93 4.93 -15.97
C ARG A 52 16.33 4.34 -15.95
N LEU A 53 16.70 3.63 -14.88
CA LEU A 53 18.03 3.03 -14.72
C LEU A 53 18.12 1.60 -15.25
N GLY A 54 17.02 0.99 -15.71
CA GLY A 54 16.99 -0.40 -16.17
C GLY A 54 17.30 -1.43 -15.07
N GLN A 55 17.00 -1.10 -13.80
CA GLN A 55 17.41 -1.86 -12.61
C GLN A 55 16.27 -2.69 -11.99
N ALA A 56 15.27 -3.08 -12.78
CA ALA A 56 14.18 -3.91 -12.29
C ALA A 56 14.64 -5.36 -12.06
N THR A 57 14.53 -5.84 -10.82
CA THR A 57 14.78 -7.26 -10.48
C THR A 57 13.52 -7.92 -9.95
N ILE A 58 13.42 -9.24 -10.13
CA ILE A 58 12.28 -10.04 -9.65
C ILE A 58 12.18 -10.01 -8.13
N LEU A 59 13.32 -10.08 -7.43
CA LEU A 59 13.37 -10.02 -5.95
C LEU A 59 13.00 -8.62 -5.43
N GLY A 60 13.56 -7.56 -6.01
CA GLY A 60 13.23 -6.19 -5.62
C GLY A 60 11.74 -5.88 -5.84
N SER A 61 11.17 -6.31 -6.97
CA SER A 61 9.74 -6.11 -7.25
C SER A 61 8.82 -6.86 -6.29
N GLN A 62 9.23 -8.02 -5.77
CA GLN A 62 8.45 -8.74 -4.77
C GLN A 62 8.53 -8.07 -3.39
N LEU A 63 9.71 -7.61 -3.00
CA LEU A 63 9.93 -6.89 -1.75
C LEU A 63 9.12 -5.59 -1.71
N ASP A 64 9.13 -4.84 -2.82
CA ASP A 64 8.38 -3.60 -3.02
C ASP A 64 6.87 -3.82 -2.81
N LYS A 65 6.27 -4.82 -3.49
CA LYS A 65 4.86 -5.22 -3.30
C LYS A 65 4.53 -5.72 -1.89
N ALA A 66 5.50 -6.22 -1.14
CA ALA A 66 5.31 -6.62 0.25
C ALA A 66 5.29 -5.39 1.16
N ILE A 67 6.22 -4.45 0.95
CA ILE A 67 6.33 -3.21 1.71
C ILE A 67 5.12 -2.31 1.48
N ASP A 68 4.62 -2.21 0.25
CA ASP A 68 3.36 -1.52 -0.06
C ASP A 68 2.21 -1.99 0.83
N ARG A 69 2.04 -3.31 0.94
CA ARG A 69 0.98 -3.92 1.75
C ARG A 69 1.20 -3.67 3.23
N ILE A 70 2.45 -3.77 3.71
CA ILE A 70 2.79 -3.46 5.10
C ILE A 70 2.42 -2.02 5.44
N ILE A 71 2.75 -1.06 4.57
CA ILE A 71 2.45 0.36 4.78
C ILE A 71 0.94 0.58 4.80
N ILE A 72 0.18 0.08 3.83
CA ILE A 72 -1.28 0.30 3.77
C ILE A 72 -2.00 -0.42 4.93
N ILE A 73 -1.77 -1.72 5.10
CA ILE A 73 -2.42 -2.52 6.16
C ILE A 73 -2.03 -1.97 7.53
N GLY A 74 -0.74 -1.76 7.76
CA GLY A 74 -0.23 -1.26 9.02
C GLY A 74 -0.79 0.13 9.34
N SER A 75 -0.84 1.05 8.37
CA SER A 75 -1.41 2.38 8.59
C SER A 75 -2.88 2.31 9.01
N VAL A 76 -3.70 1.50 8.33
CA VAL A 76 -5.11 1.31 8.71
C VAL A 76 -5.22 0.71 10.11
N VAL A 77 -4.46 -0.34 10.41
CA VAL A 77 -4.49 -1.03 11.72
C VAL A 77 -4.09 -0.09 12.86
N PHE A 78 -2.95 0.60 12.74
CA PHE A 78 -2.47 1.49 13.79
C PHE A 78 -3.36 2.72 13.95
N LEU A 79 -3.80 3.35 12.85
CA LEU A 79 -4.70 4.49 12.96
C LEU A 79 -6.09 4.12 13.52
N LEU A 80 -6.60 2.91 13.23
CA LEU A 80 -7.78 2.37 13.91
C LEU A 80 -7.53 2.12 15.41
N ARG A 81 -6.37 1.54 15.75
CA ARG A 81 -6.00 1.24 17.14
C ARG A 81 -5.94 2.49 18.02
N TYR A 82 -5.50 3.61 17.45
CA TYR A 82 -5.45 4.91 18.12
C TYR A 82 -6.68 5.79 17.85
N GLU A 83 -7.76 5.22 17.31
CA GLU A 83 -9.05 5.89 17.07
C GLU A 83 -8.99 7.12 16.14
N TYR A 84 -7.96 7.23 15.30
CA TYR A 84 -7.82 8.28 14.29
C TYR A 84 -8.52 7.96 12.97
N LEU A 85 -8.96 6.72 12.78
CA LEU A 85 -9.79 6.32 11.65
C LEU A 85 -11.10 5.70 12.13
N PRO A 86 -12.20 5.87 11.39
CA PRO A 86 -13.45 5.16 11.65
C PRO A 86 -13.31 3.69 11.25
N THR A 87 -14.05 2.79 11.93
CA THR A 87 -14.00 1.33 11.70
C THR A 87 -14.20 0.93 10.25
N MET A 88 -14.94 1.70 9.46
CA MET A 88 -15.12 1.46 8.02
C MET A 88 -13.80 1.48 7.22
N ALA A 89 -12.71 2.03 7.74
CA ALA A 89 -11.39 2.00 7.08
C ALA A 89 -10.92 0.59 6.71
N VAL A 90 -11.43 -0.46 7.38
CA VAL A 90 -11.15 -1.87 7.03
C VAL A 90 -11.53 -2.22 5.59
N PHE A 91 -12.53 -1.56 5.01
CA PHE A 91 -12.92 -1.77 3.60
C PHE A 91 -11.82 -1.35 2.61
N LEU A 92 -10.91 -0.45 3.01
CA LEU A 92 -9.74 -0.13 2.19
C LEU A 92 -8.85 -1.37 2.01
N LEU A 93 -8.87 -2.34 2.93
CA LEU A 93 -7.99 -3.52 2.90
C LEU A 93 -8.50 -4.66 2.01
N VAL A 94 -9.69 -4.53 1.40
CA VAL A 94 -10.32 -5.60 0.60
C VAL A 94 -9.38 -6.10 -0.50
N LYS A 95 -8.70 -5.20 -1.22
CA LYS A 95 -7.70 -5.57 -2.23
C LYS A 95 -6.58 -6.41 -1.63
N ASP A 96 -6.00 -5.97 -0.52
CA ASP A 96 -4.78 -6.58 0.04
C ASP A 96 -5.06 -7.94 0.65
N VAL A 97 -6.24 -8.12 1.25
CA VAL A 97 -6.76 -9.43 1.69
C VAL A 97 -6.94 -10.34 0.48
N GLY A 98 -7.65 -9.88 -0.56
CA GLY A 98 -7.91 -10.67 -1.76
C GLY A 98 -6.64 -11.07 -2.51
N LEU A 99 -5.67 -10.15 -2.64
CA LEU A 99 -4.36 -10.45 -3.23
C LEU A 99 -3.56 -11.44 -2.39
N SER A 100 -3.64 -11.36 -1.06
CA SER A 100 -2.92 -12.30 -0.19
C SER A 100 -3.47 -13.72 -0.32
N ILE A 101 -4.81 -13.86 -0.36
CA ILE A 101 -5.47 -15.15 -0.63
C ILE A 101 -5.07 -15.67 -2.02
N ALA A 102 -5.10 -14.82 -3.04
CA ALA A 102 -4.73 -15.18 -4.40
C ALA A 102 -3.29 -15.69 -4.50
N LEU A 103 -2.36 -15.07 -3.76
CA LEU A 103 -0.97 -15.51 -3.69
C LEU A 103 -0.81 -16.86 -2.97
N SER A 104 -1.65 -17.17 -1.97
CA SER A 104 -1.62 -18.46 -1.26
C SER A 104 -2.09 -19.64 -2.09
N VAL A 105 -2.96 -19.41 -3.09
CA VAL A 105 -3.50 -20.47 -3.97
C VAL A 105 -2.81 -20.53 -5.34
N LYS A 106 -1.83 -19.65 -5.59
CA LYS A 106 -1.11 -19.56 -6.86
C LYS A 106 -0.23 -20.82 -7.10
N PRO A 107 -0.30 -21.45 -8.29
CA PRO A 107 0.62 -22.52 -8.65
C PRO A 107 2.08 -22.03 -8.72
N THR A 108 3.01 -22.81 -8.16
CA THR A 108 4.46 -22.50 -8.11
C THR A 108 5.07 -22.32 -9.51
N SER A 109 4.45 -22.92 -10.52
CA SER A 109 4.90 -22.91 -11.92
C SER A 109 4.56 -21.62 -12.68
N LYS A 110 3.60 -20.81 -12.20
CA LYS A 110 3.22 -19.58 -12.90
C LYS A 110 4.05 -18.39 -12.42
N PRO A 111 4.49 -17.49 -13.32
CA PRO A 111 5.16 -16.25 -12.93
C PRO A 111 4.23 -15.37 -12.09
N PHE A 112 4.77 -14.48 -11.27
CA PHE A 112 3.94 -13.55 -10.51
C PHE A 112 3.13 -12.67 -11.46
N PRO A 113 1.79 -12.72 -11.42
CA PRO A 113 0.98 -11.81 -12.20
C PRO A 113 1.31 -10.38 -11.79
N SER A 114 1.58 -9.53 -12.78
CA SER A 114 1.56 -8.10 -12.52
C SER A 114 0.11 -7.69 -12.46
N ALA A 115 -0.36 -7.26 -11.28
CA ALA A 115 -1.56 -6.45 -11.21
C ALA A 115 -1.32 -5.26 -12.15
N GLY A 116 -2.14 -5.13 -13.19
CA GLY A 116 -1.95 -4.11 -14.22
C GLY A 116 -2.10 -2.70 -13.67
N ASN A 117 -2.33 -1.73 -14.55
CA ASN A 117 -2.52 -0.33 -14.15
C ASN A 117 -3.65 -0.15 -13.10
N LEU A 118 -4.68 -1.01 -13.13
CA LEU A 118 -5.76 -1.04 -12.14
C LEU A 118 -5.29 -1.29 -10.70
N GLY A 119 -4.32 -2.20 -10.49
CA GLY A 119 -3.79 -2.49 -9.17
C GLY A 119 -3.02 -1.31 -8.58
N LYS A 120 -2.27 -0.59 -9.43
CA LYS A 120 -1.56 0.63 -9.05
C LYS A 120 -2.51 1.77 -8.69
N ILE A 121 -3.52 2.02 -9.55
CA ILE A 121 -4.55 3.04 -9.29
C ILE A 121 -5.26 2.75 -7.96
N THR A 122 -5.67 1.50 -7.72
CA THR A 122 -6.34 1.15 -6.47
C THR A 122 -5.44 1.37 -5.25
N SER A 123 -4.14 1.07 -5.36
CA SER A 123 -3.18 1.29 -4.26
C SER A 123 -2.94 2.78 -3.99
N LEU A 124 -2.96 3.61 -5.03
CA LEU A 124 -2.94 5.07 -4.87
C LEU A 124 -4.22 5.56 -4.18
N LEU A 125 -5.38 5.07 -4.62
CA LEU A 125 -6.67 5.42 -4.02
C LEU A 125 -6.78 4.96 -2.56
N GLN A 126 -6.21 3.83 -2.19
CA GLN A 126 -6.15 3.39 -0.78
C GLN A 126 -5.38 4.37 0.09
N GLY A 127 -4.18 4.79 -0.34
CA GLY A 127 -3.38 5.78 0.40
C GLY A 127 -4.10 7.13 0.51
N ALA A 128 -4.68 7.61 -0.60
CA ALA A 128 -5.52 8.80 -0.59
C ALA A 128 -6.76 8.66 0.30
N GLY A 129 -7.37 7.47 0.34
CA GLY A 129 -8.50 7.15 1.20
C GLY A 129 -8.15 7.20 2.69
N ILE A 130 -6.97 6.72 3.07
CA ILE A 130 -6.46 6.87 4.44
C ILE A 130 -6.36 8.36 4.82
N LEU A 131 -5.79 9.18 3.95
CA LEU A 131 -5.70 10.64 4.18
C LEU A 131 -7.08 11.28 4.27
N TRP A 132 -8.00 10.90 3.37
CA TRP A 132 -9.36 11.43 3.33
C TRP A 132 -10.11 11.17 4.64
N LEU A 133 -9.99 9.95 5.15
CA LEU A 133 -10.58 9.57 6.42
C LEU A 133 -9.91 10.27 7.60
N PHE A 134 -8.58 10.34 7.60
CA PHE A 134 -7.80 10.98 8.67
C PHE A 134 -8.16 12.47 8.84
N PHE A 135 -8.37 13.19 7.73
CA PHE A 135 -8.76 14.60 7.76
C PHE A 135 -10.26 14.83 8.00
N GLY A 136 -11.08 13.78 8.16
CA GLY A 136 -12.50 13.95 8.45
C GLY A 136 -13.31 14.51 7.27
N LEU A 137 -12.83 14.37 6.03
CA LEU A 137 -13.47 14.97 4.85
C LEU A 137 -14.85 14.32 4.55
N PRO A 138 -15.81 15.06 3.97
CA PRO A 138 -17.17 14.56 3.74
C PRO A 138 -17.20 13.37 2.76
N GLY A 139 -18.27 12.56 2.82
CA GLY A 139 -18.49 11.44 1.88
C GLY A 139 -17.65 10.19 2.16
N GLN A 140 -17.12 10.04 3.38
CA GLN A 140 -16.22 8.95 3.78
C GLN A 140 -16.74 7.55 3.40
N VAL A 141 -18.01 7.25 3.71
CA VAL A 141 -18.62 5.96 3.44
C VAL A 141 -18.60 5.63 1.95
N ALA A 142 -19.01 6.58 1.10
CA ALA A 142 -19.07 6.38 -0.35
C ALA A 142 -17.66 6.16 -0.94
N ILE A 143 -16.68 6.93 -0.48
CA ILE A 143 -15.30 6.85 -0.95
C ILE A 143 -14.68 5.50 -0.56
N VAL A 144 -14.76 5.13 0.71
CA VAL A 144 -14.16 3.89 1.21
C VAL A 144 -14.84 2.66 0.61
N THR A 145 -16.17 2.70 0.46
CA THR A 145 -16.91 1.62 -0.20
C THR A 145 -16.52 1.52 -1.68
N GLY A 146 -16.42 2.64 -2.39
CA GLY A 146 -16.00 2.66 -3.80
C GLY A 146 -14.59 2.10 -3.99
N ILE A 147 -13.64 2.50 -3.13
CA ILE A 147 -12.27 1.96 -3.14
C ILE A 147 -12.26 0.47 -2.81
N GLY A 148 -13.05 0.04 -1.82
CA GLY A 148 -13.19 -1.36 -1.43
C GLY A 148 -13.76 -2.23 -2.55
N LEU A 149 -14.82 -1.78 -3.23
CA LEU A 149 -15.42 -2.48 -4.38
C LEU A 149 -14.43 -2.60 -5.55
N LEU A 150 -13.73 -1.51 -5.88
CA LEU A 150 -12.67 -1.53 -6.88
C LEU A 150 -11.55 -2.50 -6.48
N GLY A 151 -11.17 -2.52 -5.20
CA GLY A 151 -10.21 -3.46 -4.65
C GLY A 151 -10.64 -4.92 -4.77
N GLY A 152 -11.92 -5.20 -4.50
CA GLY A 152 -12.52 -6.52 -4.70
C GLY A 152 -12.49 -6.94 -6.17
N TYR A 153 -12.86 -6.03 -7.08
CA TYR A 153 -12.76 -6.29 -8.52
C TYR A 153 -11.32 -6.61 -8.95
N VAL A 154 -10.34 -5.85 -8.48
CA VAL A 154 -8.92 -6.10 -8.77
C VAL A 154 -8.46 -7.45 -8.22
N ALA A 155 -8.89 -7.84 -7.02
CA ALA A 155 -8.58 -9.14 -6.45
C ALA A 155 -9.16 -10.29 -7.30
N VAL A 156 -10.40 -10.16 -7.77
CA VAL A 156 -11.04 -11.15 -8.66
C VAL A 156 -10.35 -11.21 -10.02
N ASP A 157 -10.04 -10.06 -10.62
CA ASP A 157 -9.28 -9.98 -11.88
C ASP A 157 -7.91 -10.66 -11.75
N TYR A 158 -7.26 -10.49 -10.60
CA TYR A 158 -6.00 -11.17 -10.31
C TYR A 158 -6.17 -12.69 -10.20
N LEU A 159 -7.19 -13.17 -9.47
CA LEU A 159 -7.50 -14.60 -9.36
C LEU A 159 -7.78 -15.24 -10.74
N ARG A 160 -8.45 -14.54 -11.65
CA ARG A 160 -8.71 -15.02 -13.02
C ARG A 160 -7.44 -15.16 -13.87
N LYS A 161 -6.36 -14.49 -13.49
CA LYS A 161 -5.06 -14.51 -14.19
C LYS A 161 -4.08 -15.54 -13.61
N LEU A 162 -4.43 -16.18 -12.48
CA LEU A 162 -3.68 -17.28 -11.89
C LEU A 162 -3.84 -18.58 -12.66
#